data_AF-A0A645J817-F1
#
_entry.id   AF-A0A645J817-F1
#
_cell.length_a   1.000
_cell.length_b   1.000
_cell.length_c   1.000
_cell.angle_alpha   90.00
_cell.angle_beta   90.00
_cell.angle_gamma   90.00
#
_symmetry.space_group_name_H-M   'P 1'
#
loop_
_entity.id
_entity.type
_entity.pdbx_description
1 polymer ?
#
loop_
_entity_poly.entity_id
_entity_poly.type
_entity_poly.pdbx_seq_one_letter_code
_entity_poly.pdbx_strand_id
1 'polypeptide(L)'
;MNTAINRHQYIEKLNEHFKRLGINKGKYKKNMNNIFEILMNEGSISNAIYWSKKLVENYKCGSVFPESKMNPCTVVYELVEELLKYLK
;
A
#
# COMPACT_ATOMS: atom_id res chain seq x y z
N MET A 1 15.56 -7.14 -2.65
CA MET A 1 15.31 -6.15 -1.58
C MET A 1 14.44 -6.80 -0.51
N ASN A 2 14.82 -6.70 0.76
CA ASN A 2 13.97 -7.16 1.85
C ASN A 2 13.04 -5.99 2.25
N THR A 3 11.84 -5.95 1.65
CA THR A 3 10.86 -4.86 1.86
C THR A 3 10.08 -5.00 3.17
N ALA A 4 10.32 -6.07 3.93
CA ALA A 4 9.64 -6.32 5.19
C ALA A 4 10.10 -5.33 6.26
N ILE A 5 9.27 -4.31 6.48
CA ILE A 5 9.42 -3.38 7.59
C ILE A 5 8.52 -3.78 8.75
N ASN A 6 8.99 -3.55 9.97
CA ASN A 6 8.19 -3.82 11.15
C ASN A 6 7.10 -2.75 11.35
N ARG A 7 6.17 -3.01 12.27
CA ARG A 7 5.05 -2.12 12.57
C ARG A 7 5.48 -0.71 12.99
N HIS A 8 6.58 -0.58 13.73
CA HIS A 8 7.08 0.71 14.20
C HIS A 8 7.59 1.54 13.02
N GLN A 9 8.45 0.95 12.19
CA GLN A 9 8.97 1.57 10.97
C GLN A 9 7.86 1.97 9.99
N TYR A 10 6.80 1.16 9.89
CA TYR A 10 5.63 1.49 9.08
C TYR A 10 4.91 2.75 9.59
N ILE A 11 4.70 2.85 10.90
CA ILE A 11 4.07 4.03 11.53
C ILE A 11 4.94 5.28 11.35
N GLU A 12 6.27 5.17 11.49
CA GLU A 12 7.19 6.28 11.27
C GLU A 12 7.11 6.82 9.84
N LYS A 13 7.17 5.93 8.84
CA LYS A 13 7.01 6.32 7.43
C LYS A 13 5.67 6.99 7.15
N LEU A 14 4.58 6.48 7.72
CA LEU A 14 3.27 7.12 7.56
C LEU A 14 3.22 8.49 8.24
N ASN A 15 3.83 8.65 9.41
CA ASN A 15 3.91 9.96 10.08
C ASN A 15 4.69 10.98 9.23
N GLU A 16 5.76 10.57 8.54
CA GLU A 16 6.49 11.44 7.60
C GLU A 16 5.57 11.95 6.49
N HIS A 17 4.80 11.06 5.86
CA HIS A 17 3.82 11.43 4.84
C HIS A 17 2.73 12.35 5.40
N PHE A 18 2.17 12.02 6.56
CA PHE A 18 1.11 12.83 7.19
C PHE A 18 1.63 14.21 7.59
N LYS A 19 2.86 14.31 8.10
CA LYS A 19 3.49 15.58 8.45
C LYS A 19 3.71 16.44 7.20
N ARG A 20 4.23 15.84 6.13
CA ARG A 20 4.46 16.53 4.84
C ARG A 20 3.16 17.05 4.23
N LEU A 21 2.07 16.30 4.36
CA LEU A 21 0.76 16.65 3.81
C LEU A 21 -0.09 17.49 4.77
N GLY A 22 0.38 17.80 5.99
CA GLY A 22 -0.38 18.56 6.98
C GLY A 22 -1.60 17.83 7.57
N ILE A 23 -1.66 16.50 7.48
CA ILE A 23 -2.81 15.68 7.87
C ILE A 23 -2.71 15.28 9.35
N ASN A 24 -3.82 15.38 10.08
CA ASN A 24 -3.97 14.87 11.46
C ASN A 24 -2.78 15.22 12.39
N LYS A 25 -2.33 16.48 12.36
CA LYS A 25 -1.18 16.97 13.13
C LYS A 25 0.11 16.15 12.90
N GLY A 26 0.27 15.60 11.69
CA GLY A 26 1.42 14.81 11.27
C GLY A 26 1.49 13.40 11.85
N LYS A 27 0.38 12.85 12.37
CA LYS A 27 0.36 11.53 13.00
C LYS A 27 -0.65 10.60 12.35
N TYR A 28 -0.19 9.44 11.91
CA TYR A 28 -1.04 8.33 11.52
C TYR A 28 -1.60 7.62 12.76
N LYS A 29 -2.87 7.20 12.68
CA LYS A 29 -3.51 6.31 13.64
C LYS A 29 -4.18 5.17 12.88
N LYS A 30 -4.02 3.94 13.36
CA LYS A 30 -4.73 2.79 12.78
C LYS A 30 -6.25 2.97 12.97
N ASN A 31 -7.03 2.60 11.95
CA ASN A 31 -8.50 2.71 11.92
C ASN A 31 -9.01 4.15 12.04
N MET A 32 -8.38 5.11 11.36
CA MET A 32 -8.96 6.44 11.19
C MET A 32 -10.21 6.36 10.32
N ASN A 33 -11.31 6.95 10.77
CA ASN A 33 -12.60 6.90 10.07
C ASN A 33 -12.53 7.52 8.66
N ASN A 34 -11.69 8.53 8.48
CA ASN A 34 -11.51 9.26 7.23
C ASN A 34 -10.29 8.78 6.40
N ILE A 35 -9.69 7.63 6.73
CA ILE A 35 -8.48 7.16 6.02
C ILE A 35 -8.75 6.92 4.53
N PHE A 36 -9.96 6.44 4.20
CA PHE A 36 -10.35 6.20 2.82
C PHE A 36 -10.38 7.51 2.02
N GLU A 37 -11.05 8.54 2.55
CA GLU A 37 -11.11 9.88 1.95
C GLU A 37 -9.72 10.49 1.77
N ILE A 38 -8.85 10.37 2.78
CA ILE A 38 -7.45 10.82 2.68
C ILE A 38 -6.73 10.13 1.52
N LEU A 39 -6.86 8.80 1.40
CA LEU A 39 -6.21 8.05 0.34
C LEU A 39 -6.77 8.37 -1.05
N MET A 40 -8.06 8.68 -1.15
CA MET A 40 -8.67 9.10 -2.42
C MET A 40 -8.21 10.49 -2.87
N ASN A 41 -7.99 11.41 -1.93
CA ASN A 41 -7.60 12.79 -2.24
C ASN A 41 -6.09 12.95 -2.46
N GLU A 42 -5.28 12.32 -1.60
CA GLU A 42 -3.82 12.52 -1.55
C GLU A 42 -3.04 11.36 -2.17
N GLY A 43 -3.69 10.21 -2.35
CA GLY A 43 -3.09 9.00 -2.89
C GLY A 43 -3.26 8.85 -4.39
N SER A 44 -2.83 7.70 -4.90
CA SER A 44 -3.03 7.31 -6.29
C SER A 44 -3.23 5.81 -6.37
N ILE A 45 -4.46 5.40 -6.73
CA ILE A 45 -4.82 3.99 -6.92
C ILE A 45 -3.94 3.36 -8.00
N SER A 46 -3.71 4.08 -9.12
CA SER A 46 -2.87 3.59 -10.22
C SER A 46 -1.43 3.30 -9.77
N ASN A 47 -0.84 4.19 -8.96
CA ASN A 47 0.50 3.94 -8.41
C ASN A 47 0.49 2.77 -7.44
N ALA A 48 -0.54 2.64 -6.58
CA ALA A 48 -0.65 1.51 -5.66
C ALA A 48 -0.68 0.18 -6.42
N ILE A 49 -1.50 0.06 -7.47
CA ILE A 49 -1.57 -1.12 -8.34
C ILE A 49 -0.21 -1.39 -9.00
N TYR A 50 0.43 -0.36 -9.58
CA TYR A 50 1.73 -0.50 -10.23
C TYR A 50 2.80 -1.06 -9.28
N TRP A 51 2.91 -0.49 -8.08
CA TRP A 51 3.90 -0.95 -7.10
C TRP A 51 3.58 -2.34 -6.55
N SER A 52 2.30 -2.69 -6.40
CA SER A 52 1.90 -4.06 -6.03
C SER A 52 2.30 -5.09 -7.08
N LYS A 53 2.04 -4.83 -8.37
CA LYS A 53 2.48 -5.72 -9.47
C LYS A 53 3.99 -5.89 -9.50
N LYS A 54 4.73 -4.77 -9.41
CA LYS A 54 6.20 -4.78 -9.38
C LYS A 54 6.75 -5.58 -8.19
N LEU A 55 6.08 -5.55 -7.05
CA LEU A 55 6.47 -6.35 -5.87
C LEU A 55 6.27 -7.85 -6.13
N VAL A 56 5.14 -8.25 -6.72
CA VAL A 56 4.90 -9.64 -7.13
C VAL A 56 5.94 -10.11 -8.15
N GLU A 57 6.24 -9.30 -9.17
CA GLU A 57 7.26 -9.60 -10.18
C GLU A 57 8.64 -9.78 -9.56
N ASN A 58 9.02 -8.94 -8.60
CA ASN A 58 10.28 -9.08 -7.87
C ASN A 58 10.39 -10.42 -7.12
N TYR A 59 9.31 -10.87 -6.47
CA TYR A 59 9.30 -12.19 -5.82
C TYR A 59 9.41 -13.33 -6.83
N LYS A 60 8.65 -13.27 -7.92
CA LYS A 60 8.68 -14.29 -8.98
C LYS A 60 10.06 -14.37 -9.64
N CYS A 61 10.72 -13.24 -9.90
CA CYS A 61 12.11 -13.19 -10.38
C CYS A 61 13.08 -13.85 -9.38
N GLY A 62 12.83 -13.66 -8.08
CA GLY A 62 13.53 -14.36 -6.99
C GLY A 62 13.11 -15.81 -6.75
N SER A 63 12.34 -16.42 -7.67
CA SER A 63 11.82 -17.80 -7.56
C SER A 63 10.92 -18.06 -6.34
N VAL A 64 10.32 -17.01 -5.77
CA VAL A 64 9.26 -17.13 -4.75
C VAL A 64 7.93 -17.03 -5.47
N PHE A 65 7.25 -18.16 -5.65
CA PHE A 65 5.98 -18.25 -6.36
C PHE A 65 4.75 -18.27 -5.45
N PRO A 66 4.72 -19.04 -4.33
CA PRO A 66 3.55 -19.05 -3.48
C PRO A 66 3.32 -17.68 -2.85
N GLU A 67 2.14 -17.11 -3.03
CA GLU A 67 1.75 -15.80 -2.52
C GLU A 67 1.88 -15.75 -0.99
N SER A 68 1.58 -16.86 -0.31
CA SER A 68 1.72 -17.01 1.15
C SER A 68 3.16 -16.86 1.65
N LYS A 69 4.17 -17.00 0.78
CA LYS A 69 5.59 -16.82 1.11
C LYS A 69 6.12 -15.42 0.76
N MET A 70 5.33 -14.59 0.07
CA MET A 70 5.71 -13.24 -0.29
C MET A 70 5.38 -12.27 0.86
N ASN A 71 6.39 -11.85 1.63
CA ASN A 71 6.21 -10.98 2.80
C ASN A 71 7.10 -9.73 2.74
N PRO A 72 6.53 -8.51 2.60
CA PRO A 72 5.11 -8.21 2.40
C PRO A 72 4.72 -8.41 0.93
N CYS A 73 3.53 -8.93 0.65
CA CYS A 73 2.91 -8.89 -0.66
C CYS A 73 1.47 -9.38 -0.55
N THR A 74 0.52 -8.68 -1.16
CA THR A 74 -0.87 -9.16 -1.25
C THR A 74 -1.37 -8.95 -2.65
N VAL A 75 -2.29 -9.81 -3.09
CA VAL A 75 -2.93 -9.72 -4.42
C VAL A 75 -4.25 -8.94 -4.41
N VAL A 76 -4.50 -8.14 -3.37
CA VAL A 76 -5.73 -7.30 -3.28
C VAL A 76 -5.85 -6.33 -4.46
N TYR A 77 -4.72 -5.94 -5.07
CA TYR A 77 -4.73 -5.11 -6.28
C TYR A 77 -5.51 -5.77 -7.43
N GLU A 78 -5.56 -7.10 -7.53
CA GLU A 78 -6.30 -7.81 -8.58
C GLU A 78 -7.81 -7.60 -8.42
N LEU A 79 -8.30 -7.64 -7.18
CA LEU A 79 -9.68 -7.32 -6.86
C LEU A 79 -10.00 -5.86 -7.17
N VAL A 80 -9.10 -4.93 -6.80
CA VAL A 80 -9.28 -3.50 -7.08
C VAL A 80 -9.34 -3.26 -8.59
N GLU A 81 -8.45 -3.87 -9.37
CA GLU A 81 -8.46 -3.78 -10.84
C GLU A 81 -9.75 -4.31 -11.46
N GLU A 82 -10.29 -5.43 -10.95
CA GLU A 82 -11.56 -5.96 -11.43
C GLU A 82 -12.72 -4.99 -11.12
N LEU A 83 -12.79 -4.46 -9.90
CA LEU A 83 -13.86 -3.54 -9.50
C LEU A 83 -13.80 -2.22 -10.28
N LEU A 84 -12.61 -1.69 -10.57
CA LEU A 84 -12.44 -0.45 -11.35
C LEU A 84 -13.05 -0.53 -12.75
N LYS A 85 -13.18 -1.73 -13.34
CA LYS A 85 -13.84 -1.90 -14.65
C LYS A 85 -15.33 -1.53 -14.62
N TYR A 86 -15.96 -1.58 -13.45
CA TYR A 86 -17.40 -1.31 -13.26
C TYR A 86 -17.66 0.07 -12.67
N LEU A 87 -16.64 0.74 -12.14
CA LEU A 87 -16.74 2.11 -11.61
C LEU A 87 -16.50 3.09 -12.77
N LYS A 88 -17.59 3.51 -13.41
CA LYS A 88 -17.61 4.58 -14.43
C LYS A 88 -17.72 5.96 -13.79
#